data_AF-A0A094HDM2-F1
#
_entry.id   AF-A0A094HDM2-F1
#
_cell.length_a   1.000
_cell.length_b   1.000
_cell.length_c   1.000
_cell.angle_alpha   90.00
_cell.angle_beta   90.00
_cell.angle_gamma   90.00
#
_symmetry.space_group_name_H-M   'P 1'
#
loop_
_entity.id
_entity.type
_entity.pdbx_description
1 polymer ?
#
loop_
_entity_poly.entity_id
_entity_poly.type
_entity_poly.pdbx_seq_one_letter_code
_entity_poly.pdbx_strand_id
1 'polypeptide(L)'
;MIDATFKDPTTDEFFAFSGSQFVRFAFADSRRGDKITNSGPSGDDLEDELIFGPHKILNTWKCLAQAGFDTVNAVMPVPDTEAEAYFFQGI
;
A
#
# COMPACT_ATOMS: atom_id res chain seq x y z
N MET A 1 14.34 -3.72 -1.95
CA MET A 1 13.97 -2.93 -3.14
C MET A 1 12.46 -2.98 -3.26
N ILE A 2 11.79 -1.85 -3.50
CA ILE A 2 10.33 -1.80 -3.65
C ILE A 2 10.04 -1.68 -5.15
N ASP A 3 9.12 -2.49 -5.65
CA ASP A 3 8.80 -2.55 -7.09
C ASP A 3 7.57 -1.69 -7.41
N ALA A 4 6.54 -1.72 -6.55
CA ALA A 4 5.34 -0.89 -6.70
C ALA A 4 4.75 -0.51 -5.35
N THR A 5 4.05 0.63 -5.30
CA THR A 5 3.25 1.05 -4.15
C THR A 5 1.95 1.69 -4.59
N PHE A 6 0.92 1.63 -3.76
CA PHE A 6 -0.26 2.49 -3.91
C PHE A 6 -0.91 2.78 -2.55
N LYS A 7 -1.57 3.94 -2.44
CA LYS A 7 -2.41 4.31 -1.29
C LYS A 7 -3.81 3.75 -1.52
N ASP A 8 -4.38 3.09 -0.53
CA ASP A 8 -5.80 2.75 -0.54
C ASP A 8 -6.64 4.05 -0.49
N PRO A 9 -7.61 4.27 -1.40
CA PRO A 9 -8.41 5.50 -1.38
C PRO A 9 -9.35 5.60 -0.17
N THR A 10 -9.71 4.46 0.42
CA THR A 10 -10.71 4.37 1.50
C THR A 10 -10.10 4.39 2.91
N THR A 11 -8.78 4.23 3.01
CA THR A 11 -8.06 4.18 4.29
C THR A 11 -6.76 4.98 4.22
N ASP A 12 -6.14 5.24 5.38
CA ASP A 12 -4.80 5.83 5.44
C ASP A 12 -3.68 4.77 5.39
N GLU A 13 -3.94 3.70 4.63
CA GLU A 13 -3.03 2.59 4.46
C GLU A 13 -2.43 2.54 3.06
N PHE A 14 -1.27 1.92 2.99
CA PHE A 14 -0.45 1.80 1.80
C PHE A 14 -0.12 0.33 1.58
N PHE A 15 -0.07 -0.06 0.32
CA PHE A 15 0.44 -1.35 -0.10
C PHE A 15 1.80 -1.15 -0.76
N ALA A 16 2.76 -2.01 -0.44
CA ALA A 16 4.05 -2.07 -1.13
C ALA A 16 4.33 -3.49 -1.60
N PHE A 17 4.76 -3.61 -2.86
CA PHE A 17 5.09 -4.86 -3.53
C PHE A 17 6.59 -4.98 -3.73
N SER A 18 7.11 -6.19 -3.52
CA SER A 18 8.52 -6.55 -3.73
C SER A 18 8.62 -8.02 -4.13
N GLY A 19 9.11 -8.28 -5.34
CA GLY A 19 9.11 -9.60 -5.94
C GLY A 19 7.71 -10.23 -5.88
N SER A 20 7.62 -11.41 -5.30
CA SER A 20 6.35 -12.15 -5.16
C SER A 20 5.57 -11.89 -3.87
N GLN A 21 5.98 -10.86 -3.12
CA GLN A 21 5.40 -10.52 -1.83
C GLN A 21 4.87 -9.08 -1.80
N PHE A 22 3.99 -8.84 -0.83
CA PHE A 22 3.53 -7.50 -0.52
C PHE A 22 3.35 -7.31 0.99
N VAL A 23 3.33 -6.05 1.42
CA VAL A 23 2.95 -5.61 2.76
C VAL A 23 1.84 -4.56 2.66
N ARG A 24 1.06 -4.43 3.73
CA ARG A 24 0.15 -3.31 4.00
C ARG A 24 0.62 -2.61 5.25
N PHE A 25 0.70 -1.29 5.23
CA PHE A 25 1.24 -0.50 6.32
C PHE A 25 0.59 0.88 6.34
N ALA A 26 0.69 1.60 7.47
CA ALA A 26 0.24 2.99 7.56
C ALA A 26 1.37 3.86 8.11
N PHE A 27 1.41 5.11 7.63
CA PHE A 27 2.32 6.10 8.19
C PHE A 27 1.67 6.82 9.37
N ALA A 28 2.48 7.15 10.37
CA ALA A 28 2.11 7.94 11.51
C ALA A 28 1.37 9.25 11.13
N ASP A 29 1.94 9.97 10.16
CA ASP A 29 1.46 11.28 9.72
C ASP A 29 0.15 11.20 8.93
N SER A 30 -0.13 10.08 8.25
CA SER A 30 -1.38 9.91 7.49
C SER A 30 -2.61 9.84 8.40
N ARG A 31 -2.46 9.42 9.67
CA ARG A 31 -3.54 9.39 10.66
C ARG A 31 -3.74 10.74 11.36
N ARG A 32 -2.78 11.65 11.23
CA ARG A 32 -2.85 13.01 11.76
C ARG A 32 -3.50 13.87 10.69
N GLY A 33 -4.83 13.87 10.62
CA GLY A 33 -5.63 14.67 9.66
C GLY A 33 -5.49 16.20 9.79
N ASP A 34 -4.40 16.70 10.38
CA ASP A 34 -4.11 18.10 10.61
C ASP A 34 -3.09 18.62 9.60
N LYS A 35 -3.46 19.68 8.89
CA LYS A 35 -2.56 20.41 7.97
C LYS A 35 -1.29 20.78 8.73
N ILE A 36 -0.13 20.31 8.25
CA ILE A 36 1.24 20.70 8.65
C ILE A 36 1.26 21.90 9.61
N THR A 37 1.08 21.62 10.90
CA THR A 37 1.45 22.56 11.96
C THR A 37 2.82 22.09 12.43
N ASN A 38 3.81 22.98 12.34
CA ASN A 38 5.13 22.76 12.95
C ASN A 38 4.95 22.70 14.47
N SER A 39 4.55 21.52 14.96
CA SER A 39 4.34 21.25 16.37
C SER A 39 5.39 20.23 16.77
N GLY A 40 6.37 20.66 17.58
CA GLY A 40 7.39 19.83 18.21
C GLY A 40 6.81 18.71 19.09
N PRO A 41 7.63 17.96 19.83
CA PRO A 41 7.29 16.64 20.34
C PRO A 41 6.25 16.73 21.48
N SER A 42 4.98 16.76 21.11
CA SER A 42 3.88 16.32 21.97
C SER A 42 3.89 14.80 21.93
N GLY A 43 4.09 14.15 23.09
CA GLY A 43 4.34 12.71 23.25
C GLY A 43 3.21 11.75 22.86
N ASP A 44 2.48 12.06 21.79
CA ASP A 44 1.76 11.13 20.94
C ASP A 44 2.71 10.79 19.77
N ASP A 45 3.76 10.02 20.05
CA ASP A 45 4.67 9.52 19.02
C ASP A 45 3.90 8.48 18.19
N LEU A 46 3.15 8.95 17.20
CA LEU A 46 2.59 8.06 16.19
C LEU A 46 3.78 7.44 15.46
N GLU A 47 3.84 6.11 15.44
CA GLU A 47 4.85 5.33 14.72
C GLU A 47 4.25 4.78 13.42
N ASP A 48 5.10 4.56 12.43
CA ASP A 48 4.73 3.81 11.24
C ASP A 48 4.42 2.36 11.61
N GLU A 49 3.33 1.81 11.08
CA GLU A 49 2.80 0.52 11.50
C GLU A 49 2.73 -0.46 10.33
N LEU A 50 3.32 -1.64 10.49
CA LEU A 50 3.10 -2.78 9.60
C LEU A 50 1.78 -3.47 9.96
N ILE A 51 0.78 -3.30 9.11
CA ILE A 51 -0.59 -3.78 9.35
C ILE A 51 -0.76 -5.23 8.87
N PHE A 52 -0.11 -5.60 7.75
CA PHE A 52 -0.26 -6.94 7.17
C PHE A 52 0.97 -7.33 6.33
N GLY A 53 1.33 -8.62 6.36
CA GLY A 53 2.44 -9.15 5.59
C GLY A 53 3.79 -9.18 6.33
N PRO A 54 4.90 -9.51 5.63
CA PRO A 54 4.96 -9.80 4.21
C PRO A 54 4.26 -11.12 3.85
N HIS A 55 3.43 -11.08 2.81
CA HIS A 55 2.71 -12.26 2.32
C HIS A 55 2.86 -12.44 0.82
N LYS A 56 2.74 -13.69 0.37
CA LYS A 56 2.75 -14.01 -1.05
C LYS A 56 1.52 -13.39 -1.74
N ILE A 57 1.76 -12.73 -2.86
CA ILE A 57 0.70 -12.17 -3.72
C ILE A 57 -0.28 -13.27 -4.10
N LEU A 58 0.23 -14.40 -4.59
CA LEU A 58 -0.55 -15.56 -5.03
C LEU A 58 -1.48 -16.16 -3.97
N ASN A 59 -1.17 -15.98 -2.67
CA ASN A 59 -1.99 -16.54 -1.59
C ASN A 59 -3.12 -15.60 -1.17
N THR A 60 -2.95 -14.30 -1.36
CA THR A 60 -3.88 -13.28 -0.84
C THR A 60 -4.70 -12.64 -1.94
N TRP A 61 -4.06 -12.26 -3.04
CA TRP A 61 -4.68 -11.60 -4.17
C TRP A 61 -5.16 -12.62 -5.21
N LYS A 62 -6.27 -13.29 -4.90
CA LYS A 62 -6.81 -14.39 -5.74
C LYS A 62 -7.08 -13.97 -7.19
N CYS A 63 -7.56 -12.75 -7.42
CA CYS A 63 -7.79 -12.23 -8.77
C CYS A 63 -6.48 -12.07 -9.57
N LEU A 64 -5.42 -11.56 -8.94
CA LEU A 64 -4.09 -11.46 -9.55
C LEU A 64 -3.52 -12.84 -9.84
N ALA A 65 -3.65 -13.78 -8.89
CA ALA A 65 -3.23 -15.16 -9.07
C ALA A 65 -3.96 -15.83 -10.27
N GLN A 66 -5.27 -15.62 -10.39
CA GLN A 66 -6.06 -16.12 -11.52
C GLN A 66 -5.66 -15.47 -12.85
N ALA A 67 -5.23 -14.21 -12.84
CA ALA A 67 -4.72 -13.49 -14.00
C ALA A 67 -3.27 -13.88 -14.36
N GLY A 68 -2.63 -14.76 -13.59
CA GLY A 68 -1.25 -15.23 -13.83
C GLY A 68 -0.16 -14.32 -13.27
N PHE A 69 -0.53 -13.36 -12.42
CA PHE A 69 0.43 -12.44 -11.80
C PHE A 69 1.11 -13.11 -10.61
N ASP A 70 2.43 -13.24 -10.65
CA ASP A 70 3.26 -13.67 -9.53
C ASP A 70 4.07 -12.52 -8.93
N THR A 71 4.13 -11.38 -9.61
CA THR A 71 4.80 -10.14 -9.22
C THR A 71 3.96 -8.93 -9.63
N VAL A 72 4.27 -7.77 -9.06
CA VAL A 72 3.63 -6.49 -9.44
C VAL A 72 4.73 -5.43 -9.53
N ASN A 73 4.89 -4.84 -10.72
CA ASN A 73 5.93 -3.85 -11.00
C ASN A 73 5.41 -2.42 -11.08
N ALA A 74 4.10 -2.23 -11.25
CA ALA A 74 3.45 -0.94 -11.08
C ALA A 74 1.97 -1.13 -10.70
N VAL A 75 1.43 -0.15 -9.98
CA VAL A 75 0.01 -0.05 -9.66
C VAL A 75 -0.46 1.37 -9.94
N MET A 76 -1.64 1.52 -10.55
CA MET A 76 -2.24 2.82 -10.84
C MET A 76 -3.71 2.81 -10.42
N PRO A 77 -4.12 3.59 -9.41
CA PRO A 77 -5.52 3.76 -9.06
C PRO A 77 -6.34 4.24 -10.26
N VAL A 78 -7.56 3.73 -10.42
CA VAL A 78 -8.49 4.23 -11.43
C VAL A 78 -9.05 5.57 -10.93
N PRO A 79 -8.92 6.66 -11.71
CA PRO A 79 -9.49 7.96 -11.33
C PRO A 79 -10.99 7.84 -11.03
N ASP A 80 -11.46 8.62 -10.05
CA ASP A 80 -12.87 8.71 -9.66
C ASP A 80 -13.52 7.40 -9.18
N THR A 81 -12.70 6.42 -8.76
CA THR A 81 -13.17 5.21 -8.10
C THR A 81 -12.50 5.06 -6.73
N GLU A 82 -13.21 4.46 -5.77
CA GLU A 82 -12.71 4.30 -4.41
C GLU A 82 -11.93 3.00 -4.19
N ALA A 83 -12.04 2.00 -5.08
CA ALA A 83 -11.53 0.66 -4.80
C ALA A 83 -11.01 -0.09 -6.04
N GLU A 84 -10.66 0.62 -7.12
CA GLU A 84 -10.15 0.00 -8.35
C GLU A 84 -8.74 0.50 -8.68
N ALA A 85 -7.90 -0.41 -9.17
CA ALA A 85 -6.56 -0.11 -9.64
C ALA A 85 -6.15 -1.03 -10.79
N TYR A 86 -5.36 -0.48 -11.71
CA TYR A 86 -4.64 -1.25 -12.72
C TYR A 86 -3.35 -1.80 -12.13
N PHE A 87 -3.09 -3.09 -12.36
CA PHE A 87 -1.85 -3.77 -11.97
C PHE A 87 -1.05 -4.13 -13.22
N PHE A 88 0.25 -3.89 -13.16
CA PHE A 88 1.17 -4.15 -14.27
C PHE A 88 2.28 -5.10 -13.84
N GLN A 89 2.53 -6.11 -14.67
CA GLN A 89 3.67 -6.99 -14.58
C GLN A 89 4.53 -6.78 -15.83
N GLY A 90 5.80 -6.46 -15.62
CA GLY A 90 6.81 -6.39 -16.67
C GLY A 90 7.14 -7.79 -17.21
N ILE A 91 7.72 -7.83 -18.40
CA ILE A 91 8.20 -9.05 -19.06
C ILE A 91 9.61 -9.38 -18.57
#